data_AF-A0A7J8HHG8-F1
#
_entry.id   AF-A0A7J8HHG8-F1
#
_cell.length_a   1.000
_cell.length_b   1.000
_cell.length_c   1.000
_cell.angle_alpha   90.00
_cell.angle_beta   90.00
_cell.angle_gamma   90.00
#
_symmetry.space_group_name_H-M   'P 1'
#
loop_
_entity.id
_entity.type
_entity.pdbx_description
1 polymer ?
#
loop_
_entity_poly.entity_id
_entity_poly.type
_entity_poly.pdbx_seq_one_letter_code
_entity_poly.pdbx_strand_id
1 'polypeptide(L)'
;MAEAVPEAQDTVQVIPGSRLLWRINTRPPNSAQMYNFTSFTVSLNELPAGMEKVLAPTDCRLRPDIRSMENGNMDLASQEKERLEEKQRAARRERAKDEVEWQTRWFHQGRNPHTGAPDWLYSGGYFERDFTGCPDIY
;
A
#
# COMPACT_ATOMS: atom_id res chain seq x y z
N MET A 1 34.27 4.33 0.73
CA MET A 1 34.21 4.88 -0.63
C MET A 1 32.77 5.15 -0.94
N ALA A 2 32.39 6.38 -1.25
CA ALA A 2 31.02 6.69 -1.64
C ALA A 2 30.81 6.18 -3.07
N GLU A 3 30.06 5.10 -3.25
CA GLU A 3 29.65 4.63 -4.56
C GLU A 3 28.78 5.71 -5.22
N ALA A 4 29.25 6.21 -6.36
CA ALA A 4 28.54 7.23 -7.12
C ALA A 4 27.19 6.65 -7.61
N VAL A 5 26.11 7.38 -7.32
CA VAL A 5 24.76 7.04 -7.79
C VAL A 5 24.76 7.09 -9.34
N PRO A 6 24.22 6.10 -10.05
CA PRO A 6 24.19 6.14 -11.51
C PRO A 6 23.36 7.33 -11.99
N GLU A 7 23.95 8.24 -12.75
CA GLU A 7 23.21 9.29 -13.43
C GLU A 7 22.27 8.67 -14.47
N ALA A 8 21.00 9.07 -14.45
CA ALA A 8 20.02 8.61 -15.41
C ALA A 8 20.44 9.06 -16.82
N GLN A 9 20.69 8.11 -17.71
CA GLN A 9 21.05 8.40 -19.10
C GLN A 9 19.80 8.88 -19.86
N ASP A 10 19.88 10.08 -20.44
CA ASP A 10 18.83 10.60 -21.32
C ASP A 10 18.77 9.73 -22.58
N THR A 11 17.69 8.98 -22.74
CA THR A 11 17.48 8.06 -23.89
C THR A 11 17.03 8.79 -25.16
N VAL A 12 16.81 10.10 -25.08
CA VAL A 12 16.32 10.96 -26.16
C VAL A 12 17.05 12.31 -26.09
N GLN A 13 17.33 12.90 -27.25
CA GLN A 13 17.90 14.25 -27.32
C GLN A 13 16.87 15.29 -26.89
N VAL A 14 17.25 16.16 -25.96
CA VAL A 14 16.42 17.29 -25.54
C VAL A 14 16.40 18.34 -26.65
N ILE A 15 15.20 18.70 -27.12
CA ILE A 15 15.02 19.72 -28.17
C ILE A 15 15.46 21.08 -27.61
N PRO A 16 16.40 21.79 -28.26
CA PRO A 16 16.84 23.13 -27.81
C PRO A 16 15.66 24.10 -27.64
N GLY A 17 15.66 24.87 -26.56
CA GLY A 17 14.57 25.79 -26.21
C GLY A 17 13.39 25.15 -25.46
N SER A 18 13.40 23.84 -25.24
CA SER A 18 12.38 23.16 -24.43
C SER A 18 12.52 23.48 -22.93
N ARG A 19 11.41 23.34 -22.21
CA ARG A 19 11.35 23.45 -20.75
C ARG A 19 11.22 22.07 -20.12
N LEU A 20 12.09 21.74 -19.17
CA LEU A 20 11.95 20.54 -18.34
C LEU A 20 10.68 20.65 -17.47
N LEU A 21 9.76 19.70 -17.63
CA LEU A 21 8.53 19.63 -16.82
C LEU A 21 8.70 18.68 -15.63
N TRP A 22 9.35 17.53 -15.87
CA TRP A 22 9.53 16.50 -14.86
C TRP A 22 10.73 15.61 -15.22
N ARG A 23 11.40 15.08 -14.20
CA ARG A 23 12.46 14.07 -14.32
C ARG A 23 12.27 13.04 -13.22
N ILE A 24 12.52 11.77 -13.54
CA ILE A 24 12.47 10.68 -12.56
C ILE A 24 13.63 10.79 -11.55
N ASN A 25 13.37 10.44 -10.30
CA ASN A 25 14.44 10.30 -9.30
C ASN A 25 15.31 9.08 -9.61
N THR A 26 16.62 9.20 -9.38
CA THR A 26 17.54 8.06 -9.45
C THR A 26 17.16 7.00 -8.43
N ARG A 27 17.23 5.73 -8.82
CA ARG A 27 16.98 4.62 -7.89
C ARG A 27 18.13 4.49 -6.89
N PRO A 28 17.87 4.00 -5.67
CA PRO A 28 18.92 3.77 -4.69
C PRO A 28 19.89 2.68 -5.20
N PRO A 29 21.18 2.71 -4.79
CA PRO A 29 22.18 1.75 -5.30
C PRO A 29 21.80 0.28 -5.10
N ASN A 30 21.15 -0.05 -3.99
CA ASN A 30 20.69 -1.39 -3.64
C ASN A 30 19.32 -1.76 -4.25
N SER A 31 18.74 -0.92 -5.11
CA SER A 31 17.45 -1.16 -5.77
C SER A 31 17.37 -2.55 -6.41
N ALA A 32 18.40 -2.96 -7.16
CA ALA A 32 18.41 -4.26 -7.86
C ALA A 32 18.28 -5.47 -6.93
N GLN A 33 18.72 -5.34 -5.67
CA GLN A 33 18.64 -6.38 -4.64
C GLN A 33 17.31 -6.30 -3.87
N MET A 34 16.61 -5.17 -3.92
CA MET A 34 15.37 -4.91 -3.19
C MET A 34 14.21 -4.70 -4.17
N TYR A 35 13.95 -5.73 -4.99
CA TYR A 35 12.80 -5.76 -5.91
C TYR A 35 12.72 -4.59 -6.90
N ASN A 36 13.84 -3.95 -7.21
CA ASN A 36 13.93 -2.75 -8.05
C ASN A 36 13.15 -1.53 -7.51
N PHE A 37 12.98 -1.46 -6.19
CA PHE A 37 12.24 -0.38 -5.55
C PHE A 37 12.93 0.99 -5.68
N THR A 38 12.10 2.01 -5.86
CA THR A 38 12.53 3.41 -5.71
C THR A 38 12.67 3.74 -4.22
N SER A 39 13.40 4.81 -3.88
CA SER A 39 13.49 5.28 -2.49
C SER A 39 12.12 5.58 -1.89
N PHE A 40 11.18 6.08 -2.71
CA PHE A 40 9.79 6.29 -2.28
C PHE A 40 9.10 4.96 -1.94
N THR A 41 9.22 3.95 -2.80
CA THR A 41 8.64 2.63 -2.56
C THR A 41 9.16 1.98 -1.29
N VAL A 42 10.45 2.10 -1.00
CA VAL A 42 11.06 1.58 0.24
C VAL A 42 10.39 2.20 1.48
N SER A 43 10.04 3.49 1.44
CA SER A 43 9.39 4.17 2.58
C SER A 43 7.92 3.80 2.81
N LEU A 44 7.25 3.17 1.84
CA LEU A 44 5.80 2.94 1.92
C LEU A 44 5.41 2.02 3.08
N ASN A 45 6.21 0.98 3.34
CA ASN A 45 5.94 -0.04 4.36
C ASN A 45 6.75 0.16 5.66
N GLU A 46 7.52 1.25 5.76
CA GLU A 46 8.22 1.61 6.98
C GLU A 46 7.21 1.84 8.12
N LEU A 47 7.48 1.25 9.27
CA LEU A 47 6.65 1.36 10.48
C LEU A 47 7.52 1.83 11.64
N PRO A 48 7.72 3.16 11.78
CA PRO A 48 8.45 3.74 12.90
C PRO A 48 7.76 3.42 14.23
N ALA A 49 8.56 3.21 15.27
CA ALA A 49 8.05 2.91 16.60
C ALA A 49 7.02 3.96 17.08
N GLY A 50 5.84 3.50 17.49
CA GLY A 50 4.76 4.35 17.96
C GLY A 50 3.77 4.77 16.88
N MET A 51 4.08 4.55 15.59
CA MET A 51 3.13 4.76 14.50
C MET A 51 1.94 3.79 14.62
N GLU A 52 2.12 2.60 15.18
CA GLU A 52 1.05 1.61 15.37
C GLU A 52 -0.12 2.18 16.19
N LYS A 53 0.16 3.14 17.08
CA LYS A 53 -0.86 3.76 17.95
C LYS A 53 -1.82 4.69 17.21
N VAL A 54 -1.45 5.14 16.01
CA VAL A 54 -2.24 6.10 15.21
C VAL A 54 -2.75 5.50 13.91
N LEU A 55 -2.31 4.30 13.54
CA LEU A 55 -2.80 3.59 12.35
C LEU A 55 -4.12 2.88 12.65
N ALA A 56 -4.95 2.76 11.62
CA ALA A 56 -6.06 1.83 11.67
C ALA A 56 -5.50 0.40 11.82
N PRO A 57 -6.18 -0.51 12.55
CA PRO A 57 -5.74 -1.91 12.65
C PRO A 57 -5.76 -2.63 11.29
N THR A 58 -6.35 -2.02 10.26
CA THR A 58 -6.40 -2.49 8.87
C THR A 58 -5.31 -1.89 7.97
N ASP A 59 -4.39 -1.07 8.50
CA ASP A 59 -3.28 -0.53 7.72
C ASP A 59 -2.31 -1.64 7.31
N CYS A 60 -1.93 -1.67 6.04
CA CYS A 60 -1.13 -2.78 5.49
C CYS A 60 0.29 -2.89 6.09
N ARG A 61 0.81 -1.84 6.74
CA ARG A 61 2.08 -1.93 7.49
C ARG A 61 2.04 -2.94 8.62
N LEU A 62 0.84 -3.24 9.13
CA LEU A 62 0.59 -4.21 10.20
C LEU A 62 0.37 -5.63 9.65
N ARG A 63 0.36 -5.82 8.31
CA ARG A 63 0.07 -7.10 7.69
C ARG A 63 1.26 -8.06 7.88
N PRO A 64 1.08 -9.19 8.59
CA PRO A 64 2.21 -10.00 9.08
C PRO A 64 2.97 -10.73 7.96
N ASP A 65 2.29 -11.22 6.92
CA ASP A 65 2.94 -11.90 5.79
C ASP A 65 3.92 -10.98 5.04
N ILE A 66 3.52 -9.73 4.76
CA ILE A 66 4.36 -8.72 4.13
C ILE A 66 5.56 -8.38 5.03
N ARG A 67 5.33 -8.19 6.33
CA ARG A 67 6.41 -7.86 7.29
C ARG A 67 7.42 -9.00 7.40
N SER A 68 6.96 -10.25 7.43
CA SER A 68 7.84 -11.41 7.47
C SER A 68 8.68 -11.53 6.19
N MET A 69 8.07 -11.30 5.02
CA MET A 69 8.78 -11.32 3.74
C MET A 69 9.83 -10.20 3.67
N GLU A 70 9.49 -8.99 4.09
CA GLU A 70 10.41 -7.85 4.13
C GLU A 70 11.62 -8.11 5.04
N ASN A 71 11.42 -8.82 6.16
CA ASN A 71 12.49 -9.25 7.07
C ASN A 71 13.26 -10.49 6.58
N GLY A 72 12.96 -11.02 5.39
CA GLY A 72 13.61 -12.20 4.81
C GLY A 72 13.11 -13.54 5.35
N ASN A 73 12.08 -13.57 6.20
CA ASN A 73 11.51 -14.78 6.78
C ASN A 73 10.45 -15.40 5.86
N MET A 74 10.89 -16.02 4.75
CA MET A 74 10.00 -16.52 3.69
C MET A 74 9.02 -17.63 4.14
N ASP A 75 9.46 -18.51 5.04
CA ASP A 75 8.62 -19.60 5.54
C ASP A 75 7.48 -19.05 6.41
N LEU A 76 7.78 -18.06 7.25
CA LEU A 76 6.77 -17.39 8.08
C LEU A 76 5.82 -16.56 7.22
N ALA A 77 6.34 -15.86 6.21
CA ALA A 77 5.52 -15.10 5.27
C ALA A 77 4.50 -16.00 4.55
N SER A 78 4.92 -17.18 4.10
CA SER A 78 4.05 -18.16 3.45
C SER A 78 2.94 -18.65 4.38
N GLN A 79 3.28 -18.99 5.63
CA GLN A 79 2.32 -19.45 6.64
C GLN A 79 1.30 -18.35 6.99
N GLU A 80 1.76 -17.12 7.23
CA GLU A 80 0.88 -16.00 7.54
C GLU A 80 -0.02 -15.65 6.36
N LYS A 81 0.48 -15.71 5.12
CA LYS A 81 -0.32 -15.50 3.91
C LYS A 81 -1.48 -16.50 3.83
N GLU A 82 -1.20 -17.78 4.05
CA GLU A 82 -2.22 -18.83 4.05
C GLU A 82 -3.28 -18.57 5.14
N ARG A 83 -2.83 -18.28 6.37
CA ARG A 83 -3.72 -17.97 7.51
C ARG A 83 -4.64 -16.78 7.21
N LEU A 84 -4.10 -15.70 6.64
CA LEU A 84 -4.87 -14.50 6.29
C LEU A 84 -5.90 -14.76 5.20
N GLU A 85 -5.51 -15.47 4.14
CA GLU A 85 -6.43 -15.82 3.05
C GLU A 85 -7.53 -16.78 3.52
N GLU A 86 -7.22 -17.72 4.41
CA GLU A 86 -8.19 -18.60 5.04
C GLU A 86 -9.16 -17.84 5.95
N LYS A 87 -8.65 -16.94 6.80
CA LYS A 87 -9.48 -16.05 7.63
C LYS A 87 -10.44 -15.23 6.77
N GLN A 88 -9.95 -14.65 5.66
CA GLN A 88 -10.78 -13.89 4.73
C GLN A 88 -11.85 -14.77 4.04
N ARG A 89 -11.47 -15.97 3.60
CA ARG A 89 -12.39 -16.95 2.99
C ARG A 89 -13.47 -17.39 3.98
N ALA A 90 -13.11 -17.67 5.23
CA ALA A 90 -14.05 -18.02 6.30
C ALA A 90 -15.02 -16.87 6.59
N ALA A 91 -14.51 -15.65 6.80
CA ALA A 91 -15.35 -14.47 7.06
C ALA A 91 -16.32 -14.17 5.90
N ARG A 92 -15.91 -14.42 4.64
CA ARG A 92 -16.80 -14.32 3.48
C ARG A 92 -17.90 -15.39 3.51
N ARG A 93 -17.59 -16.62 3.88
CA ARG A 93 -18.59 -17.72 3.99
C ARG A 93 -19.61 -17.43 5.06
N GLU A 94 -19.20 -16.95 6.23
CA GLU A 94 -20.13 -16.61 7.32
C GLU A 94 -21.05 -15.45 6.91
N ARG A 95 -20.51 -14.35 6.36
CA ARG A 95 -21.34 -13.25 5.84
C ARG A 95 -22.37 -13.69 4.80
N ALA A 96 -22.00 -14.62 3.92
CA ALA A 96 -22.90 -15.15 2.91
C ALA A 96 -24.02 -16.01 3.49
N LYS A 97 -23.76 -16.75 4.58
CA LYS A 97 -24.80 -17.52 5.30
C LYS A 97 -25.80 -16.61 6.00
N ASP A 98 -25.30 -15.51 6.56
CA ASP A 98 -26.11 -14.54 7.30
C ASP A 98 -26.81 -13.51 6.38
N GLU A 99 -26.65 -13.63 5.05
CA GLU A 99 -27.15 -12.68 4.04
C GLU A 99 -26.70 -11.23 4.29
N VAL A 100 -25.54 -11.05 4.95
CA VAL A 100 -25.00 -9.73 5.28
C VAL A 100 -24.11 -9.23 4.14
N GLU A 101 -24.51 -8.12 3.52
CA GLU A 101 -23.67 -7.42 2.55
C GLU A 101 -22.46 -6.75 3.22
N TRP A 102 -21.31 -6.85 2.56
CA TRP A 102 -20.11 -6.16 3.01
C TRP A 102 -20.20 -4.66 2.71
N GLN A 103 -20.02 -3.83 3.75
CA GLN A 103 -19.95 -2.38 3.60
C GLN A 103 -18.51 -1.90 3.77
N THR A 104 -18.03 -1.13 2.81
CA THR A 104 -16.74 -0.45 2.89
C THR A 104 -16.82 0.71 3.88
N ARG A 105 -15.82 0.83 4.75
CA ARG A 105 -15.86 1.82 5.85
C ARG A 105 -15.57 3.26 5.41
N TRP A 106 -14.52 3.45 4.62
CA TRP A 106 -13.98 4.78 4.32
C TRP A 106 -14.43 5.34 2.97
N PHE A 107 -15.14 4.54 2.18
CA PHE A 107 -15.60 4.89 0.84
C PHE A 107 -17.01 4.37 0.63
N HIS A 108 -17.75 5.02 -0.26
CA HIS A 108 -19.06 4.56 -0.74
C HIS A 108 -19.14 4.71 -2.26
N GLN A 109 -19.99 3.89 -2.90
CA GLN A 109 -20.24 4.03 -4.33
C GLN A 109 -21.08 5.28 -4.60
N GLY A 110 -20.68 6.07 -5.60
CA GLY A 110 -21.36 7.29 -6.01
C GLY A 110 -21.09 7.63 -7.47
N ARG A 111 -21.42 8.85 -7.86
CA ARG A 111 -21.09 9.38 -9.20
C ARG A 111 -20.04 10.47 -9.07
N ASN A 112 -19.01 10.41 -9.90
CA ASN A 112 -18.01 11.46 -9.96
C ASN A 112 -18.66 12.80 -10.33
N PRO A 113 -18.40 13.89 -9.58
CA PRO A 113 -19.09 15.18 -9.78
C PRO A 113 -18.69 15.89 -11.08
N HIS A 114 -17.57 15.53 -11.69
CA HIS A 114 -17.07 16.15 -12.92
C HIS A 114 -17.40 15.34 -14.18
N THR A 115 -17.39 14.00 -14.08
CA THR A 115 -17.59 13.12 -15.24
C THR A 115 -18.92 12.38 -15.24
N GLY A 116 -19.62 12.32 -14.10
CA GLY A 116 -20.87 11.57 -13.95
C GLY A 116 -20.73 10.04 -13.98
N ALA A 117 -19.51 9.51 -14.07
CA ALA A 117 -19.23 8.08 -14.08
C ALA A 117 -19.36 7.46 -12.67
N PRO A 118 -19.65 6.15 -12.54
CA PRO A 118 -19.58 5.45 -11.25
C PRO A 118 -18.18 5.56 -10.65
N ASP A 119 -18.10 5.85 -9.34
CA ASP A 119 -16.85 6.08 -8.62
C ASP A 119 -16.95 5.63 -7.14
N TRP A 120 -15.80 5.53 -6.48
CA TRP A 120 -15.71 5.32 -5.02
C TRP A 120 -15.35 6.63 -4.34
N LEU A 121 -16.32 7.23 -3.67
CA LEU A 121 -16.16 8.53 -3.02
C LEU A 121 -15.74 8.36 -1.57
N TYR A 122 -14.76 9.16 -1.13
CA TYR A 122 -14.32 9.17 0.26
C TYR A 122 -15.47 9.62 1.18
N SER A 123 -15.78 8.81 2.19
CA SER A 123 -16.90 9.03 3.11
C SER A 123 -16.58 10.00 4.27
N GLY A 124 -15.31 10.39 4.45
CA GLY A 124 -14.88 11.11 5.67
C GLY A 124 -14.45 10.17 6.80
N GLY A 125 -14.19 10.73 7.98
CA GLY A 125 -13.97 9.99 9.23
C GLY A 125 -12.59 9.33 9.40
N TYR A 126 -11.92 8.85 8.34
CA TYR A 126 -10.64 8.15 8.49
C TYR A 126 -9.59 8.93 9.28
N PHE A 127 -9.47 10.23 8.99
CA PHE A 127 -8.46 11.10 9.62
C PHE A 127 -8.85 11.57 11.03
N GLU A 128 -10.08 11.33 11.49
CA GLU A 128 -10.53 11.59 12.86
C GLU A 128 -10.02 10.52 13.84
N ARG A 129 -9.40 9.45 13.33
CA ARG A 129 -8.74 8.37 14.09
C ARG A 129 -9.67 7.55 14.99
N ASP A 130 -10.97 7.60 14.74
CA ASP A 130 -11.91 6.65 15.33
C ASP A 130 -11.92 5.33 14.53
N PHE A 131 -11.14 4.37 15.02
CA PHE A 131 -11.04 3.03 14.45
C PHE A 131 -11.90 2.01 15.18
N THR A 132 -12.82 2.44 16.04
CA THR A 132 -13.75 1.53 16.73
C THR A 132 -14.62 0.80 15.70
N GLY A 133 -14.71 -0.52 15.81
CA GLY A 133 -15.44 -1.36 14.84
C GLY A 133 -14.76 -1.52 13.48
N CYS A 134 -13.47 -1.18 13.35
CA CYS A 134 -12.70 -1.61 12.19
C CYS A 134 -12.68 -3.15 12.11
N PRO A 135 -12.73 -3.73 10.91
CA PRO A 135 -12.75 -5.18 10.77
C PRO A 135 -11.42 -5.78 11.21
N ASP A 136 -11.49 -6.94 11.86
CA ASP A 136 -10.32 -7.73 12.22
C ASP A 136 -9.91 -8.62 11.03
N ILE A 137 -8.87 -8.19 10.31
CA ILE A 137 -8.44 -8.81 9.05
C ILE A 137 -7.03 -9.43 9.11
N TYR A 138 -6.31 -9.27 10.23
CA TYR A 138 -4.97 -9.84 10.42
C TYR A 138 -4.95 -10.99 11.39
#